data_AF-A0A951KIT6-F1
#
_entry.id   AF-A0A951KIT6-F1
#
_cell.length_a   1.000
_cell.length_b   1.000
_cell.length_c   1.000
_cell.angle_alpha   90.00
_cell.angle_beta   90.00
_cell.angle_gamma   90.00
#
_symmetry.space_group_name_H-M   'P 1'
#
loop_
_entity.id
_entity.type
_entity.pdbx_description
1 polymer ?
#
loop_
_entity_poly.entity_id
_entity_poly.type
_entity_poly.pdbx_seq_one_letter_code
_entity_poly.pdbx_strand_id
1 'polypeptide(L)'
;PTFGASDIIMQPDGKILVDTGGGSCRFFVEFPDQHQPNPNDVVDGEVNSIVRLNADGSLDPTLTTTIISDGCDIALQPDGKIISGAYFYQHQTSVLRLNADGSRDSSFNSEVNGRVIALAVQPDGKVLVGGRFNLVGGISLNSIARLNADGSRDLSFNPSGGVNRNQVITDIVLQPDGKILIVGNFTSVAGVSRNGIARLNPDGSLDRSFEPIYGANWRVDGVLLQPDGKVVIVGDFTEVEGVRRNRIARLNSDGSLDRSFDPGSGASFHIYDVALQPGGKLMVSGGFTSFDGVSRTYIARLNADGSLDPSFNVPSGVLRSGSRIESMAIQPDGNILIDDYNTIFRLHNRLPARLLMSPAILPVAPDQTFQLDVQVDMASIAADQVQVTLSFDPVMLEVVDAAGNPATSIMPNMAVVGAVTTNQVDAATGRITFSAMQSTYPHVTGSATVASVYFRPKVAVGQTQVQFVRDAGTNSDLWRGTTPLTTTLEAATVRIVEHRTYLPPIFQ
;
A
#
# COMPACT_ATOMS: atom_id res chain seq x y z
N PRO A 1 -7.32 -27.38 -8.63
CA PRO A 1 -7.74 -25.99 -8.32
C PRO A 1 -6.49 -25.17 -8.01
N THR A 2 -6.15 -24.19 -8.83
CA THR A 2 -5.14 -23.20 -8.46
C THR A 2 -5.78 -22.28 -7.42
N PHE A 3 -5.17 -22.20 -6.24
CA PHE A 3 -5.58 -21.29 -5.17
C PHE A 3 -4.79 -19.98 -5.34
N GLY A 4 -5.46 -18.85 -5.12
CA GLY A 4 -4.86 -17.52 -5.12
C GLY A 4 -4.05 -17.27 -3.87
N ALA A 5 -3.33 -16.14 -3.87
CA ALA A 5 -2.70 -15.72 -2.63
C ALA A 5 -3.81 -15.36 -1.64
N SER A 6 -3.80 -16.02 -0.49
CA SER A 6 -4.77 -15.76 0.57
C SER A 6 -4.41 -14.51 1.36
N ASP A 7 -3.11 -14.18 1.41
CA ASP A 7 -2.61 -12.98 2.08
C ASP A 7 -1.25 -12.50 1.54
N ILE A 8 -0.99 -11.19 1.62
CA ILE A 8 0.24 -10.52 1.19
C ILE A 8 0.63 -9.50 2.26
N ILE A 9 1.83 -9.63 2.83
CA ILE A 9 2.33 -8.70 3.86
C ILE A 9 3.71 -8.12 3.50
N MET A 10 3.91 -6.85 3.84
CA MET A 10 5.20 -6.17 3.72
C MET A 10 6.05 -6.39 4.98
N GLN A 11 7.32 -6.73 4.79
CA GLN A 11 8.30 -6.79 5.87
C GLN A 11 9.01 -5.44 6.06
N PRO A 12 9.52 -5.12 7.27
CA PRO A 12 10.23 -3.86 7.53
C PRO A 12 11.47 -3.61 6.68
N ASP A 13 12.11 -4.67 6.17
CA ASP A 13 13.27 -4.61 5.28
C ASP A 13 12.88 -4.44 3.79
N GLY A 14 11.60 -4.27 3.50
CA GLY A 14 11.07 -4.10 2.15
C GLY A 14 10.79 -5.39 1.40
N LYS A 15 11.07 -6.57 2.00
CA LYS A 15 10.66 -7.85 1.43
C LYS A 15 9.15 -8.06 1.56
N ILE A 16 8.63 -9.00 0.78
CA ILE A 16 7.21 -9.29 0.65
C ILE A 16 7.00 -10.75 1.02
N LEU A 17 6.12 -11.03 1.97
CA LEU A 17 5.67 -12.40 2.24
C LEU A 17 4.30 -12.60 1.60
N VAL A 18 4.10 -13.76 0.99
CA VAL A 18 2.87 -14.13 0.31
C VAL A 18 2.45 -15.51 0.77
N ASP A 19 1.23 -15.65 1.28
CA ASP A 19 0.56 -16.94 1.48
C ASP A 19 -0.14 -17.34 0.17
N THR A 20 0.36 -18.36 -0.52
CA THR A 20 -0.13 -18.83 -1.82
C THR A 20 -1.29 -19.81 -1.72
N GLY A 21 -1.75 -20.16 -0.50
CA GLY A 21 -2.86 -21.08 -0.29
C GLY A 21 -2.60 -22.50 -0.80
N GLY A 22 -1.34 -22.88 -1.04
CA GLY A 22 -0.96 -24.19 -1.59
C GLY A 22 -1.13 -24.33 -3.11
N GLY A 23 -1.42 -23.23 -3.83
CA GLY A 23 -1.49 -23.17 -5.30
C GLY A 23 -0.17 -22.78 -5.96
N SER A 24 -0.03 -23.08 -7.25
CA SER A 24 1.06 -22.52 -8.08
C SER A 24 0.74 -21.06 -8.40
N CYS A 25 1.60 -20.15 -7.96
CA CYS A 25 1.53 -18.71 -8.27
C CYS A 25 2.69 -18.31 -9.18
N ARG A 26 2.43 -17.35 -10.08
CA ARG A 26 3.41 -16.61 -10.86
C ARG A 26 3.70 -15.28 -10.16
N PHE A 27 4.94 -14.84 -10.15
CA PHE A 27 5.35 -13.64 -9.42
C PHE A 27 5.72 -12.50 -10.38
N PHE A 28 5.35 -11.28 -10.00
CA PHE A 28 5.65 -9.97 -10.60
C PHE A 28 5.52 -9.86 -12.11
N VAL A 29 4.31 -9.51 -12.54
CA VAL A 29 4.10 -8.80 -13.81
C VAL A 29 4.03 -7.30 -13.51
N GLU A 30 5.05 -6.55 -13.93
CA GLU A 30 5.09 -5.09 -13.79
C GLU A 30 4.23 -4.40 -14.87
N PHE A 31 3.42 -3.40 -14.49
CA PHE A 31 2.66 -2.54 -15.41
C PHE A 31 2.97 -1.07 -15.16
N PRO A 32 3.29 -0.29 -16.21
CA PRO A 32 2.47 -0.11 -17.42
C PRO A 32 3.24 -0.21 -18.75
N ASP A 33 4.46 -0.72 -18.78
CA ASP A 33 5.16 -0.86 -20.06
C ASP A 33 4.50 -2.02 -20.81
N GLN A 34 3.99 -1.77 -22.02
CA GLN A 34 3.21 -2.72 -22.84
C GLN A 34 3.99 -3.97 -23.30
N HIS A 35 5.00 -4.39 -22.56
CA HIS A 35 5.64 -5.67 -22.74
C HIS A 35 4.83 -6.71 -21.98
N GLN A 36 4.37 -7.72 -22.71
CA GLN A 36 3.95 -8.98 -22.09
C GLN A 36 4.99 -9.37 -21.03
N PRO A 37 4.60 -9.89 -19.86
CA PRO A 37 5.54 -10.35 -18.85
C PRO A 37 6.63 -11.19 -19.50
N ASN A 38 7.89 -10.86 -19.23
CA ASN A 38 9.00 -11.66 -19.71
C ASN A 38 8.77 -13.10 -19.21
N PRO A 39 8.76 -14.11 -20.09
CA PRO A 39 8.56 -15.50 -19.67
C PRO A 39 9.58 -15.97 -18.61
N ASN A 40 10.72 -15.28 -18.48
CA ASN A 40 11.75 -15.56 -17.47
C ASN A 40 11.50 -14.88 -16.11
N ASP A 41 10.59 -13.90 -16.01
CA ASP A 41 10.18 -13.28 -14.74
C ASP A 41 9.12 -14.14 -14.03
N VAL A 42 8.54 -15.09 -14.76
CA VAL A 42 7.62 -16.09 -14.24
C VAL A 42 8.40 -17.15 -13.47
N VAL A 43 8.49 -16.99 -12.16
CA VAL A 43 8.89 -18.08 -11.28
C VAL A 43 7.69 -18.99 -11.08
N ASP A 44 7.58 -20.06 -11.89
CA ASP A 44 6.65 -21.15 -11.61
C ASP A 44 7.18 -21.93 -10.39
N GLY A 45 6.61 -21.66 -9.21
CA GLY A 45 6.98 -22.34 -7.97
C GLY A 45 6.15 -23.60 -7.70
N GLU A 46 6.80 -24.72 -7.41
CA GLU A 46 6.15 -25.91 -6.83
C GLU A 46 5.96 -25.76 -5.30
N VAL A 47 4.71 -25.95 -4.87
CA VAL A 47 4.20 -26.43 -3.56
C VAL A 47 4.85 -25.89 -2.27
N ASN A 48 4.97 -24.57 -2.13
CA ASN A 48 5.21 -23.91 -0.84
C ASN A 48 4.04 -22.95 -0.55
N SER A 49 3.33 -23.15 0.57
CA SER A 49 2.18 -22.30 0.95
C SER A 49 2.60 -20.89 1.34
N ILE A 50 3.86 -20.64 1.71
CA ILE A 50 4.37 -19.31 2.03
C ILE A 50 5.66 -19.08 1.26
N VAL A 51 5.75 -17.96 0.55
CA VAL A 51 6.97 -17.54 -0.15
C VAL A 51 7.40 -16.15 0.32
N ARG A 52 8.70 -15.87 0.18
CA ARG A 52 9.26 -14.53 0.36
C ARG A 52 9.80 -14.03 -0.96
N LEU A 53 9.52 -12.76 -1.26
CA LEU A 53 9.97 -12.07 -2.45
C LEU A 53 10.82 -10.88 -1.99
N ASN A 54 11.88 -10.59 -2.72
CA ASN A 54 12.67 -9.38 -2.53
C ASN A 54 11.86 -8.14 -2.93
N ALA A 55 12.35 -6.95 -2.58
CA ALA A 55 11.69 -5.69 -2.93
C ALA A 55 11.54 -5.49 -4.44
N ASP A 56 12.43 -6.06 -5.27
CA ASP A 56 12.31 -6.07 -6.73
C ASP A 56 11.31 -7.10 -7.25
N GLY A 57 10.93 -8.06 -6.41
CA GLY A 57 9.99 -9.12 -6.71
C GLY A 57 10.61 -10.47 -7.07
N SER A 58 11.94 -10.56 -7.16
CA SER A 58 12.61 -11.85 -7.29
C SER A 58 12.33 -12.74 -6.05
N LEU A 59 12.24 -14.05 -6.25
CA LEU A 59 12.08 -14.99 -5.13
C LEU A 59 13.29 -14.88 -4.19
N ASP A 60 13.05 -14.75 -2.89
CA ASP A 60 14.09 -14.82 -1.88
C ASP A 60 14.36 -16.29 -1.51
N PRO A 61 15.50 -16.88 -1.92
CA PRO A 61 15.78 -18.29 -1.70
C PRO A 61 16.07 -18.62 -0.23
N THR A 62 16.21 -17.62 0.64
CA THR A 62 16.52 -17.81 2.06
C THR A 62 15.30 -18.19 2.90
N LEU A 63 14.09 -18.12 2.34
CA LEU A 63 12.90 -18.69 2.97
C LEU A 63 12.61 -20.06 2.35
N THR A 64 12.83 -21.12 3.12
CA THR A 64 12.51 -22.49 2.72
C THR A 64 11.44 -23.05 3.64
N THR A 65 10.19 -23.05 3.19
CA THR A 65 9.09 -23.74 3.90
C THR A 65 8.92 -25.15 3.33
N THR A 66 8.42 -26.06 4.16
CA THR A 66 7.95 -27.41 3.75
C THR A 66 6.50 -27.64 4.16
N ILE A 67 5.82 -26.57 4.62
CA ILE A 67 4.48 -26.64 5.17
C ILE A 67 3.48 -26.41 4.05
N ILE A 68 2.57 -27.37 3.91
CA ILE A 68 1.44 -27.31 2.97
C ILE A 68 0.18 -27.04 3.79
N SER A 69 -0.55 -25.99 3.43
CA SER A 69 -1.80 -25.62 4.05
C SER A 69 -2.79 -25.02 3.07
N ASP A 70 -4.07 -25.16 3.41
CA ASP A 70 -5.14 -24.31 2.88
C ASP A 70 -5.00 -22.93 3.57
N GLY A 71 -3.99 -22.17 3.12
CA GLY A 71 -3.61 -20.86 3.63
C GLY A 71 -4.79 -19.92 3.82
N CYS A 72 -4.67 -19.02 4.79
CA CYS A 72 -5.75 -18.09 5.13
C CYS A 72 -5.22 -16.73 5.51
N ASP A 73 -4.17 -16.68 6.34
CA ASP A 73 -3.60 -15.44 6.83
C ASP A 73 -2.16 -15.67 7.33
N ILE A 74 -1.30 -14.68 7.16
CA ILE A 74 0.06 -14.66 7.70
C ILE A 74 0.33 -13.36 8.45
N ALA A 75 1.05 -13.46 9.57
CA ALA A 75 1.42 -12.29 10.36
C ALA A 75 2.88 -12.33 10.76
N LEU A 76 3.55 -11.17 10.69
CA LEU A 76 4.94 -11.02 11.09
C LEU A 76 5.05 -10.65 12.57
N GLN A 77 5.90 -11.36 13.32
CA GLN A 77 6.27 -10.99 14.67
C GLN A 77 7.42 -9.97 14.69
N PRO A 78 7.54 -9.13 15.75
CA PRO A 78 8.63 -8.15 15.85
C PRO A 78 10.04 -8.76 15.81
N ASP A 79 10.19 -10.04 16.16
CA ASP A 79 11.46 -10.77 16.12
C ASP A 79 11.76 -11.41 14.74
N GLY A 80 10.93 -11.14 13.73
CA GLY A 80 11.07 -11.65 12.37
C GLY A 80 10.51 -13.06 12.15
N LYS A 81 9.93 -13.69 13.18
CA LYS A 81 9.19 -14.95 13.01
C LYS A 81 7.85 -14.72 12.31
N ILE A 82 7.36 -15.75 11.62
CA ILE A 82 6.13 -15.70 10.84
C ILE A 82 5.08 -16.57 11.52
N ILE A 83 3.90 -16.02 11.79
CA ILE A 83 2.72 -16.79 12.19
C ILE A 83 1.92 -17.10 10.94
N SER A 84 1.47 -18.34 10.82
CA SER A 84 0.56 -18.79 9.76
C SER A 84 -0.69 -19.37 10.38
N GLY A 85 -1.84 -18.84 9.94
CA GLY A 85 -3.17 -19.31 10.28
C GLY A 85 -3.73 -20.06 9.08
N ALA A 86 -4.15 -21.30 9.28
CA ALA A 86 -4.67 -22.11 8.19
C ALA A 86 -5.58 -23.24 8.68
N TYR A 87 -5.99 -24.11 7.76
CA TYR A 87 -6.48 -25.45 8.09
C TYR A 87 -5.43 -26.50 7.75
N PHE A 88 -4.77 -27.05 8.77
CA PHE A 88 -3.72 -28.05 8.59
C PHE A 88 -4.26 -29.47 8.78
N TYR A 89 -4.52 -30.22 7.69
CA TYR A 89 -5.07 -31.59 7.77
C TYR A 89 -4.18 -32.59 8.52
N GLN A 90 -2.87 -32.33 8.60
CA GLN A 90 -1.87 -33.24 9.18
C GLN A 90 -1.29 -32.75 10.51
N HIS A 91 -1.67 -31.57 10.98
CA HIS A 91 -1.16 -30.99 12.22
C HIS A 91 -2.24 -30.96 13.30
N GLN A 92 -1.83 -31.07 14.56
CA GLN A 92 -2.74 -31.02 15.72
C GLN A 92 -3.27 -29.59 15.99
N THR A 93 -2.87 -28.62 15.17
CA THR A 93 -3.21 -27.21 15.33
C THR A 93 -3.36 -26.53 13.99
N SER A 94 -4.09 -25.41 14.02
CA SER A 94 -4.43 -24.52 12.92
C SER A 94 -3.60 -23.23 12.90
N VAL A 95 -2.61 -23.11 13.81
CA VAL A 95 -1.70 -21.98 13.87
C VAL A 95 -0.27 -22.47 14.00
N LEU A 96 0.61 -22.13 13.07
CA LEU A 96 2.03 -22.47 13.16
C LEU A 96 2.87 -21.20 13.28
N ARG A 97 4.03 -21.35 13.91
CA ARG A 97 5.09 -20.34 13.86
C ARG A 97 6.29 -20.88 13.09
N LEU A 98 6.83 -20.04 12.21
CA LEU A 98 8.03 -20.28 11.44
C LEU A 98 9.12 -19.31 11.89
N ASN A 99 10.36 -19.79 11.86
CA ASN A 99 11.53 -18.93 11.97
C ASN A 99 11.67 -18.07 10.70
N ALA A 100 12.54 -17.07 10.74
CA ALA A 100 12.77 -16.17 9.61
C ALA A 100 13.29 -16.88 8.33
N ASP A 101 13.81 -18.09 8.46
CA ASP A 101 14.26 -18.96 7.36
C ASP A 101 13.15 -19.91 6.83
N GLY A 102 11.95 -19.87 7.42
CA GLY A 102 10.82 -20.71 7.04
C GLY A 102 10.78 -22.07 7.75
N SER A 103 11.80 -22.42 8.54
CA SER A 103 11.78 -23.64 9.35
C SER A 103 10.73 -23.54 10.46
N ARG A 104 10.07 -24.65 10.78
CA ARG A 104 9.05 -24.68 11.85
C ARG A 104 9.68 -24.41 13.21
N ASP A 105 9.13 -23.47 13.96
CA ASP A 105 9.49 -23.23 15.34
C ASP A 105 8.74 -24.22 16.26
N SER A 106 9.45 -25.23 16.75
CA SER A 106 8.89 -26.27 17.64
C SER A 106 8.62 -25.78 19.06
N SER A 107 9.10 -24.59 19.44
CA SER A 107 8.80 -23.99 20.74
C SER A 107 7.40 -23.36 20.80
N PHE A 108 6.72 -23.20 19.66
CA PHE A 108 5.38 -22.66 19.57
C PHE A 108 4.36 -23.80 19.43
N ASN A 109 3.71 -24.15 20.54
CA ASN A 109 2.70 -25.21 20.59
C ASN A 109 1.32 -24.60 20.83
N SER A 110 0.68 -24.18 19.73
CA SER A 110 -0.72 -23.83 19.74
C SER A 110 -1.58 -25.11 19.67
N GLU A 111 -2.73 -25.09 20.33
CA GLU A 111 -3.70 -26.19 20.30
C GLU A 111 -5.06 -25.65 19.83
N VAL A 112 -5.07 -24.99 18.66
CA VAL A 112 -6.26 -24.38 18.06
C VAL A 112 -6.78 -25.31 16.97
N ASN A 113 -8.07 -25.69 17.02
CA ASN A 113 -8.66 -26.52 15.97
C ASN A 113 -9.29 -25.68 14.84
N GLY A 114 -9.96 -26.32 13.88
CA GLY A 114 -10.78 -25.61 12.88
C GLY A 114 -9.97 -24.71 11.96
N ARG A 115 -10.63 -23.80 11.23
CA ARG A 115 -9.90 -22.90 10.31
C ARG A 115 -9.57 -21.59 11.02
N VAL A 116 -8.30 -21.20 11.06
CA VAL A 116 -7.90 -19.85 11.48
C VAL A 116 -7.80 -18.99 10.23
N ILE A 117 -8.51 -17.86 10.22
CA ILE A 117 -8.72 -16.99 9.06
C ILE A 117 -8.17 -15.59 9.31
N ALA A 118 -8.04 -15.18 10.57
CA ALA A 118 -7.53 -13.87 10.93
C ALA A 118 -6.47 -13.99 12.02
N LEU A 119 -5.41 -13.21 11.90
CA LEU A 119 -4.30 -13.11 12.80
C LEU A 119 -4.00 -11.64 13.09
N ALA A 120 -3.74 -11.33 14.36
CA ALA A 120 -3.16 -10.04 14.69
C ALA A 120 -2.06 -10.23 15.75
N VAL A 121 -0.84 -9.82 15.41
CA VAL A 121 0.29 -9.85 16.35
C VAL A 121 0.30 -8.57 17.17
N GLN A 122 0.29 -8.73 18.50
CA GLN A 122 0.38 -7.62 19.44
C GLN A 122 1.85 -7.19 19.66
N PRO A 123 2.11 -5.94 20.09
CA PRO A 123 3.46 -5.46 20.36
C PRO A 123 4.25 -6.27 21.39
N ASP A 124 3.56 -6.97 22.30
CA ASP A 124 4.16 -7.84 23.32
C ASP A 124 4.46 -9.27 22.79
N GLY A 125 4.27 -9.51 21.49
CA GLY A 125 4.49 -10.79 20.84
C GLY A 125 3.37 -11.81 21.02
N LYS A 126 2.28 -11.47 21.73
CA LYS A 126 1.07 -12.30 21.76
C LYS A 126 0.36 -12.26 20.41
N VAL A 127 -0.43 -13.30 20.13
CA VAL A 127 -1.11 -13.47 18.85
C VAL A 127 -2.61 -13.60 19.10
N LEU A 128 -3.41 -12.72 18.54
CA LEU A 128 -4.86 -12.91 18.42
C LEU A 128 -5.16 -13.79 17.22
N VAL A 129 -6.06 -14.75 17.41
CA VAL A 129 -6.47 -15.70 16.37
C VAL A 129 -7.98 -15.66 16.21
N GLY A 130 -8.43 -15.46 14.98
CA GLY A 130 -9.82 -15.40 14.55
C GLY A 130 -10.12 -16.46 13.49
N GLY A 131 -11.34 -16.99 13.44
CA GLY A 131 -11.70 -17.92 12.38
C GLY A 131 -12.94 -18.76 12.68
N ARG A 132 -12.99 -19.98 12.13
CA ARG A 132 -14.02 -20.97 12.38
C ARG A 132 -13.44 -22.13 13.19
N PHE A 133 -13.14 -21.85 14.45
CA PHE A 133 -12.68 -22.82 15.44
C PHE A 133 -13.57 -22.82 16.68
N ASN A 134 -13.51 -23.88 17.47
CA ASN A 134 -14.33 -24.02 18.68
C ASN A 134 -13.58 -24.66 19.86
N LEU A 135 -12.29 -24.92 19.71
CA LEU A 135 -11.43 -25.50 20.73
C LEU A 135 -10.06 -24.84 20.73
N VAL A 136 -9.59 -24.39 21.90
CA VAL A 136 -8.26 -23.84 22.12
C VAL A 136 -7.69 -24.38 23.42
N GLY A 137 -6.57 -25.10 23.37
CA GLY A 137 -5.95 -25.68 24.58
C GLY A 137 -6.85 -26.68 25.29
N GLY A 138 -7.64 -27.45 24.54
CA GLY A 138 -8.63 -28.39 25.07
C GLY A 138 -9.91 -27.77 25.66
N ILE A 139 -10.05 -26.43 25.65
CA ILE A 139 -11.22 -25.72 26.19
C ILE A 139 -12.10 -25.19 25.05
N SER A 140 -13.42 -25.29 25.20
CA SER A 140 -14.35 -24.75 24.21
C SER A 140 -14.31 -23.22 24.20
N LEU A 141 -13.89 -22.65 23.08
CA LEU A 141 -13.79 -21.22 22.84
C LEU A 141 -14.05 -20.97 21.35
N ASN A 142 -15.07 -20.17 21.03
CA ASN A 142 -15.51 -20.01 19.64
C ASN A 142 -14.83 -18.82 18.97
N SER A 143 -14.12 -19.11 17.88
CA SER A 143 -13.71 -18.17 16.83
C SER A 143 -12.81 -16.99 17.22
N ILE A 144 -12.52 -16.75 18.49
CA ILE A 144 -11.55 -15.75 18.95
C ILE A 144 -10.76 -16.26 20.17
N ALA A 145 -9.45 -16.13 20.13
CA ALA A 145 -8.56 -16.42 21.25
C ALA A 145 -7.29 -15.57 21.17
N ARG A 146 -6.55 -15.51 22.28
CA ARG A 146 -5.20 -14.97 22.33
C ARG A 146 -4.21 -16.05 22.75
N LEU A 147 -3.08 -16.11 22.07
CA LEU A 147 -1.98 -17.02 22.32
C LEU A 147 -0.78 -16.25 22.90
N ASN A 148 -0.08 -16.87 23.84
CA ASN A 148 1.19 -16.40 24.37
C ASN A 148 2.33 -16.63 23.36
N ALA A 149 3.52 -16.12 23.68
CA ALA A 149 4.71 -16.27 22.85
C ALA A 149 5.19 -17.73 22.66
N ASP A 150 4.73 -18.67 23.50
CA ASP A 150 4.98 -20.11 23.38
C ASP A 150 3.82 -20.86 22.68
N GLY A 151 2.79 -20.14 22.21
CA GLY A 151 1.61 -20.72 21.58
C GLY A 151 0.52 -21.19 22.54
N SER A 152 0.80 -21.22 23.85
CA SER A 152 -0.21 -21.55 24.86
C SER A 152 -1.33 -20.50 24.90
N ARG A 153 -2.53 -20.91 25.32
CA ARG A 153 -3.66 -19.99 25.48
C ARG A 153 -3.37 -18.94 26.57
N ASP A 154 -3.59 -17.66 26.26
CA ASP A 154 -3.58 -16.60 27.26
C ASP A 154 -4.88 -16.61 28.07
N LEU A 155 -4.78 -16.96 29.36
CA LEU A 155 -5.91 -17.02 30.27
C LEU A 155 -6.39 -15.65 30.76
N SER A 156 -5.58 -14.59 30.60
CA SER A 156 -5.98 -13.22 30.89
C SER A 156 -6.91 -12.63 29.81
N PHE A 157 -7.00 -13.30 28.65
CA PHE A 157 -7.93 -12.96 27.58
C PHE A 157 -9.18 -13.84 27.65
N ASN A 158 -10.31 -13.23 28.04
CA ASN A 158 -11.57 -13.92 28.24
C ASN A 158 -12.72 -13.25 27.47
N PRO A 159 -12.99 -13.70 26.23
CA PRO A 159 -14.09 -13.18 25.42
C PRO A 159 -15.46 -13.76 25.82
N SER A 160 -15.59 -14.34 27.03
CA SER A 160 -16.84 -14.83 27.59
C SER A 160 -17.61 -15.77 26.64
N GLY A 161 -16.89 -16.72 26.04
CA GLY A 161 -17.43 -17.68 25.07
C GLY A 161 -17.25 -17.30 23.60
N GLY A 162 -16.78 -16.08 23.31
CA GLY A 162 -16.48 -15.61 21.95
C GLY A 162 -17.71 -15.16 21.18
N VAL A 163 -17.72 -15.43 19.87
CA VAL A 163 -18.90 -15.24 19.00
C VAL A 163 -19.86 -16.43 19.12
N ASN A 164 -21.08 -16.31 18.58
CA ASN A 164 -22.01 -17.43 18.54
C ASN A 164 -21.46 -18.64 17.77
N ARG A 165 -21.87 -19.84 18.19
CA ARG A 165 -21.32 -21.10 17.68
C ARG A 165 -21.46 -21.22 16.15
N ASN A 166 -20.44 -21.82 15.52
CA ASN A 166 -20.34 -22.06 14.07
C ASN A 166 -20.26 -20.80 13.20
N GLN A 167 -20.09 -19.63 13.81
CA GLN A 167 -19.84 -18.38 13.11
C GLN A 167 -18.34 -18.13 12.94
N VAL A 168 -18.00 -17.16 12.12
CA VAL A 168 -16.61 -16.93 11.68
C VAL A 168 -16.22 -15.48 11.90
N ILE A 169 -15.03 -15.29 12.46
CA ILE A 169 -14.30 -14.03 12.40
C ILE A 169 -13.40 -14.09 11.18
N THR A 170 -13.49 -13.09 10.31
CA THR A 170 -12.77 -13.04 9.05
C THR A 170 -11.59 -12.09 9.10
N ASP A 171 -11.60 -11.10 9.99
CA ASP A 171 -10.51 -10.15 10.15
C ASP A 171 -10.48 -9.56 11.58
N ILE A 172 -9.28 -9.19 12.03
CA ILE A 172 -8.97 -8.64 13.36
C ILE A 172 -8.01 -7.46 13.21
N VAL A 173 -8.40 -6.30 13.74
CA VAL A 173 -7.52 -5.11 13.76
C VAL A 173 -7.29 -4.62 15.19
N LEU A 174 -6.02 -4.37 15.51
CA LEU A 174 -5.58 -3.77 16.77
C LEU A 174 -5.70 -2.25 16.72
N GLN A 175 -6.26 -1.65 17.77
CA GLN A 175 -6.28 -0.21 17.97
C GLN A 175 -5.08 0.25 18.83
N PRO A 176 -4.61 1.51 18.68
CA PRO A 176 -3.49 2.03 19.46
C PRO A 176 -3.68 2.00 20.99
N ASP A 177 -4.93 2.01 21.46
CA ASP A 177 -5.27 1.91 22.89
C ASP A 177 -5.36 0.46 23.40
N GLY A 178 -5.01 -0.52 22.56
CA GLY A 178 -5.05 -1.94 22.87
C GLY A 178 -6.42 -2.60 22.70
N LYS A 179 -7.46 -1.85 22.31
CA LYS A 179 -8.74 -2.44 21.92
C LYS A 179 -8.61 -3.21 20.61
N ILE A 180 -9.56 -4.11 20.38
CA ILE A 180 -9.50 -5.09 19.29
C ILE A 180 -10.81 -5.01 18.50
N LEU A 181 -10.75 -4.65 17.23
CA LEU A 181 -11.88 -4.74 16.31
C LEU A 181 -11.92 -6.14 15.70
N ILE A 182 -13.11 -6.73 15.68
CA ILE A 182 -13.38 -8.00 15.01
C ILE A 182 -14.52 -7.85 14.02
N VAL A 183 -14.37 -8.45 12.84
CA VAL A 183 -15.43 -8.53 11.85
C VAL A 183 -15.62 -9.95 11.34
N GLY A 184 -16.78 -10.22 10.75
CA GLY A 184 -17.07 -11.53 10.18
C GLY A 184 -18.52 -11.80 9.87
N ASN A 185 -18.86 -13.09 9.83
CA ASN A 185 -20.25 -13.56 9.79
C ASN A 185 -20.57 -14.13 11.16
N PHE A 186 -21.04 -13.27 12.05
CA PHE A 186 -21.57 -13.59 13.39
C PHE A 186 -22.73 -12.66 13.74
N THR A 187 -23.55 -13.07 14.71
CA THR A 187 -24.74 -12.30 15.13
C THR A 187 -24.74 -11.93 16.61
N SER A 188 -23.77 -12.45 17.38
CA SER A 188 -23.57 -12.05 18.77
C SER A 188 -22.13 -12.26 19.23
N VAL A 189 -21.71 -11.47 20.20
CA VAL A 189 -20.44 -11.58 20.92
C VAL A 189 -20.73 -11.57 22.41
N ALA A 190 -20.21 -12.55 23.16
CA ALA A 190 -20.46 -12.67 24.60
C ALA A 190 -21.97 -12.62 24.96
N GLY A 191 -22.82 -13.19 24.10
CA GLY A 191 -24.29 -13.20 24.24
C GLY A 191 -25.00 -11.89 23.92
N VAL A 192 -24.28 -10.82 23.57
CA VAL A 192 -24.84 -9.53 23.14
C VAL A 192 -24.95 -9.50 21.62
N SER A 193 -26.09 -9.06 21.10
CA SER A 193 -26.30 -8.96 19.64
C SER A 193 -25.30 -7.99 19.02
N ARG A 194 -24.58 -8.48 18.01
CA ARG A 194 -23.58 -7.76 17.23
C ARG A 194 -23.55 -8.41 15.85
N ASN A 195 -23.98 -7.70 14.81
CA ASN A 195 -24.06 -8.24 13.46
C ASN A 195 -22.77 -7.94 12.70
N GLY A 196 -21.89 -8.94 12.67
CA GLY A 196 -20.65 -8.94 11.89
C GLY A 196 -19.58 -7.95 12.32
N ILE A 197 -19.81 -7.14 13.36
CA ILE A 197 -18.88 -6.08 13.81
C ILE A 197 -18.94 -5.98 15.34
N ALA A 198 -17.78 -6.03 15.99
CA ALA A 198 -17.67 -5.75 17.42
C ALA A 198 -16.29 -5.21 17.78
N ARG A 199 -16.22 -4.54 18.93
CA ARG A 199 -14.95 -4.16 19.57
C ARG A 199 -14.81 -4.88 20.90
N LEU A 200 -13.62 -5.38 21.19
CA LEU A 200 -13.24 -5.99 22.46
C LEU A 200 -12.22 -5.09 23.18
N ASN A 201 -12.24 -5.15 24.51
CA ASN A 201 -11.21 -4.59 25.36
C ASN A 201 -9.93 -5.45 25.31
N PRO A 202 -8.78 -4.96 25.81
CA PRO A 202 -7.53 -5.73 25.83
C PRO A 202 -7.60 -7.06 26.57
N ASP A 203 -8.55 -7.23 27.50
CA ASP A 203 -8.82 -8.46 28.24
C ASP A 203 -9.80 -9.41 27.51
N GLY A 204 -10.25 -9.05 26.31
CA GLY A 204 -11.20 -9.79 25.50
C GLY A 204 -12.66 -9.55 25.82
N SER A 205 -12.99 -8.84 26.91
CA SER A 205 -14.38 -8.49 27.22
C SER A 205 -14.97 -7.58 26.12
N LEU A 206 -16.27 -7.70 25.86
CA LEU A 206 -16.95 -6.86 24.86
C LEU A 206 -16.92 -5.38 25.30
N ASP A 207 -16.42 -4.50 24.43
CA ASP A 207 -16.52 -3.06 24.61
C ASP A 207 -17.95 -2.61 24.27
N ARG A 208 -18.69 -2.20 25.30
CA ARG A 208 -20.06 -1.71 25.16
C ARG A 208 -20.14 -0.23 24.78
N SER A 209 -19.03 0.50 24.75
CA SER A 209 -19.01 1.87 24.22
C SER A 209 -18.97 1.93 22.69
N PHE A 210 -18.68 0.80 22.04
CA PHE A 210 -18.76 0.64 20.59
C PHE A 210 -20.05 -0.06 20.21
N GLU A 211 -21.02 0.68 19.67
CA GLU A 211 -22.38 0.18 19.46
C GLU A 211 -22.85 0.35 18.01
N PRO A 212 -22.45 -0.56 17.09
CA PRO A 212 -23.06 -0.64 15.77
C PRO A 212 -24.45 -1.28 15.93
N ILE A 213 -25.48 -0.47 16.19
CA ILE A 213 -26.77 -0.89 16.78
C ILE A 213 -27.41 -2.03 15.99
N TYR A 214 -27.46 -1.90 14.66
CA TYR A 214 -27.97 -2.94 13.76
C TYR A 214 -26.86 -3.64 12.97
N GLY A 215 -25.62 -3.14 13.05
CA GLY A 215 -24.46 -3.65 12.32
C GLY A 215 -24.70 -3.73 10.81
N ALA A 216 -24.00 -4.65 10.17
CA ALA A 216 -24.19 -4.98 8.76
C ALA A 216 -25.29 -6.05 8.60
N ASN A 217 -26.05 -5.97 7.49
CA ASN A 217 -27.11 -6.95 7.21
C ASN A 217 -26.61 -8.31 6.69
N TRP A 218 -25.30 -8.42 6.43
CA TRP A 218 -24.67 -9.65 5.97
C TRP A 218 -23.18 -9.69 6.35
N ARG A 219 -22.44 -10.68 5.84
CA ARG A 219 -21.02 -10.91 6.13
C ARG A 219 -20.17 -9.66 5.88
N VAL A 220 -19.39 -9.29 6.89
CA VAL A 220 -18.27 -8.36 6.78
C VAL A 220 -17.00 -9.21 6.63
N ASP A 221 -16.14 -8.88 5.69
CA ASP A 221 -14.96 -9.66 5.33
C ASP A 221 -13.67 -9.01 5.81
N GLY A 222 -13.51 -7.70 5.59
CA GLY A 222 -12.32 -6.95 5.97
C GLY A 222 -12.66 -5.69 6.79
N VAL A 223 -11.69 -5.26 7.58
CA VAL A 223 -11.78 -4.05 8.40
C VAL A 223 -10.47 -3.27 8.36
N LEU A 224 -10.56 -1.95 8.27
CA LEU A 224 -9.42 -1.05 8.25
C LEU A 224 -9.62 0.07 9.27
N LEU A 225 -8.68 0.20 10.20
CA LEU A 225 -8.62 1.32 11.12
C LEU A 225 -7.93 2.52 10.46
N GLN A 226 -8.59 3.67 10.46
CA GLN A 226 -8.01 4.92 9.98
C GLN A 226 -7.30 5.69 11.12
N PRO A 227 -6.31 6.55 10.80
CA PRO A 227 -5.58 7.33 11.81
C PRO A 227 -6.44 8.26 12.67
N ASP A 228 -7.61 8.67 12.18
CA ASP A 228 -8.58 9.49 12.92
C ASP A 228 -9.48 8.68 13.86
N GLY A 229 -9.26 7.36 13.94
CA GLY A 229 -10.04 6.44 14.76
C GLY A 229 -11.34 5.96 14.13
N LYS A 230 -11.66 6.37 12.89
CA LYS A 230 -12.76 5.79 12.13
C LYS A 230 -12.40 4.41 11.59
N VAL A 231 -13.43 3.64 11.28
CA VAL A 231 -13.29 2.24 10.87
C VAL A 231 -13.97 2.03 9.53
N VAL A 232 -13.23 1.60 8.52
CA VAL A 232 -13.81 1.18 7.23
C VAL A 232 -14.07 -0.32 7.30
N ILE A 233 -15.25 -0.74 6.87
CA ILE A 233 -15.64 -2.16 6.77
C ILE A 233 -15.97 -2.49 5.32
N VAL A 234 -15.60 -3.69 4.89
CA VAL A 234 -15.90 -4.22 3.55
C VAL A 234 -16.43 -5.64 3.63
N GLY A 235 -17.20 -6.08 2.63
CA GLY A 235 -17.73 -7.44 2.59
C GLY A 235 -18.89 -7.60 1.61
N ASP A 236 -19.85 -8.46 1.97
CA ASP A 236 -21.01 -8.81 1.15
C ASP A 236 -22.34 -8.24 1.69
N PHE A 237 -22.28 -7.22 2.53
CA PHE A 237 -23.47 -6.50 3.02
C PHE A 237 -23.97 -5.45 2.02
N THR A 238 -25.27 -5.16 2.07
CA THR A 238 -25.92 -4.10 1.27
C THR A 238 -26.44 -2.94 2.12
N GLU A 239 -26.42 -3.12 3.44
CA GLU A 239 -26.96 -2.17 4.39
C GLU A 239 -26.16 -2.22 5.69
N VAL A 240 -25.95 -1.04 6.27
CA VAL A 240 -25.39 -0.86 7.61
C VAL A 240 -26.29 0.12 8.35
N GLU A 241 -26.78 -0.28 9.53
CA GLU A 241 -27.68 0.55 10.35
C GLU A 241 -28.92 1.09 9.61
N GLY A 242 -29.56 0.30 8.76
CA GLY A 242 -30.74 0.73 8.00
C GLY A 242 -30.42 1.58 6.77
N VAL A 243 -29.15 1.91 6.52
CA VAL A 243 -28.71 2.75 5.42
C VAL A 243 -28.05 1.90 4.35
N ARG A 244 -28.50 2.05 3.10
CA ARG A 244 -27.90 1.36 1.95
C ARG A 244 -26.42 1.72 1.84
N ARG A 245 -25.57 0.70 1.97
CA ARG A 245 -24.12 0.76 1.85
C ARG A 245 -23.68 -0.54 1.20
N ASN A 246 -23.53 -0.50 -0.12
CA ASN A 246 -23.18 -1.70 -0.86
C ASN A 246 -21.70 -2.00 -0.70
N ARG A 247 -21.42 -3.07 0.07
CA ARG A 247 -20.11 -3.74 0.16
C ARG A 247 -19.00 -2.94 0.86
N ILE A 248 -19.23 -1.66 1.15
CA ILE A 248 -18.33 -0.80 1.92
C ILE A 248 -19.10 0.22 2.76
N ALA A 249 -18.64 0.46 3.98
CA ALA A 249 -19.10 1.54 4.85
C ALA A 249 -17.97 2.04 5.74
N ARG A 250 -18.16 3.23 6.32
CA ARG A 250 -17.29 3.74 7.39
C ARG A 250 -18.11 3.96 8.65
N LEU A 251 -17.52 3.61 9.79
CA LEU A 251 -18.04 3.82 11.13
C LEU A 251 -17.21 4.86 11.86
N ASN A 252 -17.85 5.60 12.76
CA ASN A 252 -17.17 6.46 13.72
C ASN A 252 -16.50 5.62 14.83
N SER A 253 -15.70 6.27 15.68
CA SER A 253 -14.97 5.61 16.77
C SER A 253 -15.88 5.00 17.85
N ASP A 254 -17.16 5.38 17.90
CA ASP A 254 -18.21 4.81 18.74
C ASP A 254 -19.01 3.68 18.05
N GLY A 255 -18.69 3.36 16.79
CA GLY A 255 -19.35 2.32 16.01
C GLY A 255 -20.60 2.76 15.24
N SER A 256 -21.05 4.01 15.42
CA SER A 256 -22.14 4.57 14.61
C SER A 256 -21.74 4.75 13.15
N LEU A 257 -22.69 4.64 12.23
CA LEU A 257 -22.43 4.84 10.80
C LEU A 257 -21.96 6.28 10.50
N ASP A 258 -20.81 6.42 9.84
CA ASP A 258 -20.37 7.70 9.27
C ASP A 258 -21.15 7.97 7.97
N ARG A 259 -22.09 8.91 8.07
CA ARG A 259 -22.92 9.33 6.94
C ARG A 259 -22.21 10.25 5.96
N SER A 260 -21.04 10.81 6.31
CA SER A 260 -20.25 11.63 5.39
C SER A 260 -19.40 10.80 4.43
N PHE A 261 -19.35 9.47 4.63
CA PHE A 261 -18.74 8.53 3.70
C PHE A 261 -19.83 7.94 2.82
N ASP A 262 -19.89 8.29 1.53
CA ASP A 262 -20.91 7.80 0.60
C ASP A 262 -20.27 7.16 -0.64
N PRO A 263 -20.34 5.83 -0.78
CA PRO A 263 -19.84 5.12 -1.96
C PRO A 263 -20.81 5.15 -3.16
N GLY A 264 -21.91 5.93 -3.08
CA GLY A 264 -22.96 5.95 -4.09
C GLY A 264 -23.64 4.59 -4.19
N SER A 265 -23.73 4.04 -5.40
CA SER A 265 -24.23 2.69 -5.61
C SER A 265 -23.24 1.58 -5.20
N GLY A 266 -22.00 1.93 -4.82
CA GLY A 266 -20.98 1.02 -4.30
C GLY A 266 -20.51 -0.02 -5.31
N ALA A 267 -19.87 -1.10 -4.84
CA ALA A 267 -19.40 -2.18 -5.69
C ALA A 267 -20.55 -3.10 -6.15
N SER A 268 -20.47 -3.61 -7.38
CA SER A 268 -21.46 -4.57 -7.93
C SER A 268 -21.40 -5.96 -7.31
N PHE A 269 -20.31 -6.29 -6.61
CA PHE A 269 -20.11 -7.58 -5.97
C PHE A 269 -19.18 -7.44 -4.75
N HIS A 270 -18.86 -8.57 -4.12
CA HIS A 270 -18.07 -8.67 -2.89
C HIS A 270 -16.77 -7.84 -2.96
N ILE A 271 -16.50 -7.10 -1.89
CA ILE A 271 -15.17 -6.53 -1.60
C ILE A 271 -14.55 -7.40 -0.51
N TYR A 272 -13.37 -7.96 -0.76
CA TYR A 272 -12.67 -8.85 0.17
C TYR A 272 -11.72 -8.09 1.08
N ASP A 273 -11.01 -7.09 0.55
CA ASP A 273 -9.97 -6.39 1.28
C ASP A 273 -9.96 -4.87 0.97
N VAL A 274 -9.43 -4.10 1.92
CA VAL A 274 -9.35 -2.64 1.90
C VAL A 274 -8.05 -2.15 2.54
N ALA A 275 -7.32 -1.32 1.82
CA ALA A 275 -6.06 -0.75 2.29
C ALA A 275 -6.07 0.78 2.26
N LEU A 276 -5.44 1.40 3.26
CA LEU A 276 -5.23 2.85 3.30
C LEU A 276 -3.99 3.24 2.50
N GLN A 277 -4.14 4.13 1.53
CA GLN A 277 -3.00 4.73 0.83
C GLN A 277 -2.50 5.99 1.55
N PRO A 278 -1.21 6.35 1.36
CA PRO A 278 -0.72 7.68 1.71
C PRO A 278 -1.62 8.78 1.12
N GLY A 279 -1.99 9.77 1.94
CA GLY A 279 -2.92 10.84 1.54
C GLY A 279 -4.40 10.54 1.82
N GLY A 280 -4.74 9.40 2.43
CA GLY A 280 -6.08 9.14 2.97
C GLY A 280 -7.08 8.54 1.97
N LYS A 281 -6.63 8.21 0.75
CA LYS A 281 -7.42 7.43 -0.23
C LYS A 281 -7.48 5.96 0.18
N LEU A 282 -8.55 5.28 -0.20
CA LEU A 282 -8.75 3.87 0.08
C LEU A 282 -8.57 3.07 -1.21
N MET A 283 -7.87 1.94 -1.14
CA MET A 283 -7.88 0.94 -2.20
C MET A 283 -8.78 -0.21 -1.78
N VAL A 284 -9.67 -0.67 -2.65
CA VAL A 284 -10.56 -1.80 -2.40
C VAL A 284 -10.36 -2.89 -3.45
N SER A 285 -10.33 -4.15 -3.03
CA SER A 285 -10.23 -5.33 -3.90
C SER A 285 -11.40 -6.28 -3.70
N GLY A 286 -11.77 -7.03 -4.74
CA GLY A 286 -12.83 -7.99 -4.63
C GLY A 286 -13.19 -8.72 -5.92
N GLY A 287 -14.41 -9.24 -5.96
CA GLY A 287 -14.99 -9.88 -7.14
C GLY A 287 -15.91 -8.96 -7.96
N PHE A 288 -15.89 -7.65 -7.71
CA PHE A 288 -16.75 -6.69 -8.40
C PHE A 288 -16.25 -6.34 -9.80
N THR A 289 -17.17 -5.90 -10.66
CA THR A 289 -16.90 -5.49 -12.05
C THR A 289 -17.29 -4.04 -12.32
N SER A 290 -17.93 -3.40 -11.36
CA SER A 290 -18.20 -1.98 -11.36
C SER A 290 -18.22 -1.43 -9.95
N PHE A 291 -17.89 -0.15 -9.81
CA PHE A 291 -18.04 0.62 -8.59
C PHE A 291 -18.76 1.91 -8.94
N ASP A 292 -19.81 2.22 -8.19
CA ASP A 292 -20.71 3.34 -8.43
C ASP A 292 -21.21 3.44 -9.89
N GLY A 293 -21.56 2.29 -10.48
CA GLY A 293 -21.99 2.19 -11.89
C GLY A 293 -20.87 2.36 -12.93
N VAL A 294 -19.65 2.72 -12.52
CA VAL A 294 -18.48 2.85 -13.39
C VAL A 294 -17.74 1.52 -13.46
N SER A 295 -17.34 1.10 -14.67
CA SER A 295 -16.57 -0.14 -14.87
C SER A 295 -15.25 -0.10 -14.09
N ARG A 296 -15.09 -1.06 -13.17
CA ARG A 296 -13.94 -1.26 -12.30
C ARG A 296 -13.85 -2.74 -11.99
N THR A 297 -12.88 -3.41 -12.59
CA THR A 297 -12.73 -4.86 -12.50
C THR A 297 -11.80 -5.20 -11.33
N TYR A 298 -12.37 -5.79 -10.28
CA TYR A 298 -11.75 -6.32 -9.06
C TYR A 298 -11.01 -5.34 -8.16
N ILE A 299 -10.62 -4.15 -8.64
CA ILE A 299 -9.93 -3.14 -7.85
C ILE A 299 -10.45 -1.73 -8.16
N ALA A 300 -10.57 -0.90 -7.12
CA ALA A 300 -10.93 0.51 -7.24
C ALA A 300 -10.25 1.35 -6.17
N ARG A 301 -9.94 2.61 -6.51
CA ARG A 301 -9.48 3.61 -5.55
C ARG A 301 -10.64 4.53 -5.19
N LEU A 302 -10.82 4.82 -3.92
CA LEU A 302 -11.84 5.72 -3.39
C LEU A 302 -11.18 6.92 -2.71
N ASN A 303 -11.86 8.06 -2.78
CA ASN A 303 -11.50 9.24 -2.01
C ASN A 303 -11.89 9.05 -0.54
N ALA A 304 -11.42 9.96 0.33
CA ALA A 304 -11.69 9.89 1.76
C ALA A 304 -13.19 10.02 2.12
N ASP A 305 -14.02 10.52 1.22
CA ASP A 305 -15.48 10.59 1.35
C ASP A 305 -16.19 9.35 0.79
N GLY A 306 -15.47 8.35 0.29
CA GLY A 306 -16.02 7.11 -0.27
C GLY A 306 -16.35 7.18 -1.76
N SER A 307 -16.32 8.37 -2.36
CA SER A 307 -16.53 8.52 -3.81
C SER A 307 -15.43 7.83 -4.62
N LEU A 308 -15.79 7.27 -5.78
CA LEU A 308 -14.82 6.66 -6.69
C LEU A 308 -13.80 7.70 -7.18
N ASP A 309 -12.51 7.37 -7.11
CA ASP A 309 -11.46 8.18 -7.74
C ASP A 309 -11.31 7.79 -9.23
N PRO A 310 -11.74 8.65 -10.18
CA PRO A 310 -11.69 8.32 -11.60
C PRO A 310 -10.25 8.29 -12.15
N SER A 311 -9.29 8.92 -11.45
CA SER A 311 -7.89 8.97 -11.88
C SER A 311 -7.15 7.63 -11.73
N PHE A 312 -7.75 6.68 -11.01
CA PHE A 312 -7.26 5.31 -10.93
C PHE A 312 -8.07 4.41 -11.87
N ASN A 313 -7.38 3.82 -12.85
CA ASN A 313 -7.97 2.83 -13.74
C ASN A 313 -6.94 1.77 -14.12
N VAL A 314 -7.30 0.51 -13.97
CA VAL A 314 -6.48 -0.60 -14.45
C VAL A 314 -6.90 -0.90 -15.90
N PRO A 315 -5.97 -0.91 -16.88
CA PRO A 315 -6.31 -1.20 -18.26
C PRO A 315 -7.04 -2.54 -18.43
N SER A 316 -8.01 -2.59 -19.34
CA SER A 316 -8.73 -3.82 -19.66
C SER A 316 -7.78 -4.91 -20.15
N GLY A 317 -7.97 -6.14 -19.68
CA GLY A 317 -7.15 -7.30 -20.09
C GLY A 317 -5.89 -7.53 -19.26
N VAL A 318 -5.57 -6.63 -18.31
CA VAL A 318 -4.49 -6.84 -17.33
C VAL A 318 -4.86 -7.96 -16.36
N LEU A 319 -6.05 -7.87 -15.76
CA LEU A 319 -6.57 -8.86 -14.82
C LEU A 319 -7.40 -9.91 -15.56
N ARG A 320 -7.27 -11.18 -15.15
CA ARG A 320 -8.01 -12.29 -15.76
C ARG A 320 -9.53 -12.12 -15.61
N SER A 321 -10.26 -12.26 -16.71
CA SER A 321 -11.73 -12.32 -16.66
C SER A 321 -12.20 -13.52 -15.81
N GLY A 322 -13.21 -13.32 -14.96
CA GLY A 322 -13.71 -14.32 -14.02
C GLY A 322 -12.84 -14.56 -12.77
N SER A 323 -11.82 -13.73 -12.53
CA SER A 323 -10.99 -13.76 -11.32
C SER A 323 -11.63 -12.98 -10.15
N ARG A 324 -10.91 -12.85 -9.03
CA ARG A 324 -11.11 -11.90 -7.94
C ARG A 324 -9.75 -11.61 -7.29
N ILE A 325 -9.64 -10.49 -6.59
CA ILE A 325 -8.46 -10.16 -5.78
C ILE A 325 -8.87 -10.34 -4.32
N GLU A 326 -8.23 -11.26 -3.60
CA GLU A 326 -8.57 -11.58 -2.21
C GLU A 326 -7.79 -10.74 -1.21
N SER A 327 -6.52 -10.43 -1.51
CA SER A 327 -5.65 -9.62 -0.64
C SER A 327 -4.84 -8.60 -1.44
N MET A 328 -4.53 -7.47 -0.80
CA MET A 328 -3.63 -6.46 -1.34
C MET A 328 -2.65 -5.96 -0.28
N ALA A 329 -1.46 -5.56 -0.72
CA ALA A 329 -0.50 -4.84 0.12
C ALA A 329 -0.09 -3.52 -0.53
N ILE A 330 0.00 -2.47 0.29
CA ILE A 330 0.54 -1.17 -0.12
C ILE A 330 2.01 -1.12 0.26
N GLN A 331 2.88 -0.91 -0.72
CA GLN A 331 4.31 -0.71 -0.52
C GLN A 331 4.58 0.72 -0.01
N PRO A 332 5.69 0.97 0.70
CA PRO A 332 6.05 2.32 1.19
C PRO A 332 6.19 3.39 0.10
N ASP A 333 6.53 2.98 -1.12
CA ASP A 333 6.59 3.86 -2.30
C ASP A 333 5.22 4.14 -2.93
N GLY A 334 4.15 3.56 -2.37
CA GLY A 334 2.78 3.68 -2.80
C GLY A 334 2.35 2.66 -3.87
N ASN A 335 3.25 1.82 -4.38
CA ASN A 335 2.89 0.71 -5.27
C ASN A 335 1.96 -0.27 -4.55
N ILE A 336 1.20 -1.03 -5.34
CA ILE A 336 0.18 -1.93 -4.84
C ILE A 336 0.50 -3.33 -5.33
N LEU A 337 0.58 -4.26 -4.40
CA LEU A 337 0.68 -5.68 -4.69
C LEU A 337 -0.73 -6.26 -4.62
N ILE A 338 -1.11 -6.99 -5.66
CA ILE A 338 -2.41 -7.66 -5.74
C ILE A 338 -2.22 -9.08 -6.25
N ASP A 339 -3.13 -9.98 -5.89
CA ASP A 339 -3.22 -11.32 -6.44
C ASP A 339 -4.41 -11.45 -7.40
N ASP A 340 -4.30 -12.21 -8.50
CA ASP A 340 -5.43 -12.52 -9.40
C ASP A 340 -5.79 -14.02 -9.43
N TYR A 341 -5.64 -14.72 -8.32
CA TYR A 341 -5.63 -16.19 -8.19
C TYR A 341 -4.41 -16.94 -8.72
N ASN A 342 -3.69 -16.43 -9.70
CA ASN A 342 -2.53 -17.15 -10.24
C ASN A 342 -1.30 -16.28 -10.33
N THR A 343 -1.43 -14.96 -10.21
CA THR A 343 -0.33 -14.04 -10.43
C THR A 343 -0.36 -12.92 -9.39
N ILE A 344 0.80 -12.63 -8.81
CA ILE A 344 1.03 -11.41 -8.03
C ILE A 344 1.42 -10.30 -9.00
N PHE A 345 0.61 -9.25 -9.08
CA PHE A 345 0.94 -8.04 -9.84
C PHE A 345 1.47 -6.96 -8.90
N ARG A 346 2.49 -6.24 -9.37
CA ARG A 346 2.83 -4.95 -8.81
C ARG A 346 2.24 -3.87 -9.70
N LEU A 347 1.15 -3.27 -9.24
CA LEU A 347 0.61 -2.06 -9.85
C LEU A 347 1.47 -0.90 -9.37
N HIS A 348 2.27 -0.37 -10.29
CA HIS A 348 3.02 0.83 -9.97
C HIS A 348 2.06 1.99 -9.78
N ASN A 349 2.16 2.64 -8.62
CA ASN A 349 1.54 3.94 -8.39
C ASN A 349 2.38 4.99 -9.12
N ARG A 350 2.45 4.87 -10.45
CA ARG A 350 3.04 5.91 -11.29
C ARG A 350 2.14 7.12 -11.09
N LEU A 351 2.60 8.05 -10.27
CA LEU A 351 2.04 9.38 -10.21
C LEU A 351 1.94 9.90 -11.66
N PRO A 352 0.89 10.65 -12.02
CA PRO A 352 0.63 11.03 -13.42
C PRO A 352 1.82 11.65 -14.16
N ALA A 353 2.75 12.25 -13.41
CA ALA A 353 4.07 12.67 -13.88
C ALA A 353 5.13 12.51 -12.77
N ARG A 354 6.34 12.06 -13.11
CA ARG A 354 7.54 12.10 -12.26
C ARG A 354 8.57 13.04 -12.86
N LEU A 355 9.16 13.92 -12.05
CA LEU A 355 10.35 14.68 -12.46
C LEU A 355 11.58 13.77 -12.40
N LEU A 356 12.30 13.68 -13.51
CA LEU A 356 13.58 12.99 -13.65
C LEU A 356 14.69 13.99 -13.97
N MET A 357 15.92 13.62 -13.64
CA MET A 357 17.11 14.39 -13.96
C MET A 357 18.10 13.50 -14.69
N SER A 358 18.65 13.99 -15.79
CA SER A 358 19.65 13.26 -16.59
C SER A 358 20.84 14.16 -16.92
N PRO A 359 22.08 13.70 -16.71
CA PRO A 359 22.48 12.44 -16.07
C PRO A 359 22.31 12.48 -14.54
N ALA A 360 22.05 11.33 -13.91
CA ALA A 360 21.85 11.23 -12.45
C ALA A 360 23.14 11.39 -11.63
N ILE A 361 24.30 11.13 -12.24
CA ILE A 361 25.63 11.38 -11.68
C ILE A 361 26.51 11.84 -12.84
N LEU A 362 27.26 12.91 -12.64
CA LEU A 362 28.23 13.39 -13.62
C LEU A 362 29.55 13.78 -12.94
N PRO A 363 30.70 13.25 -13.39
CA PRO A 363 32.00 13.80 -13.04
C PRO A 363 32.22 15.09 -13.83
N VAL A 364 32.51 16.19 -13.14
CA VAL A 364 32.72 17.50 -13.77
C VAL A 364 34.10 18.05 -13.37
N ALA A 365 34.90 18.47 -14.35
CA ALA A 365 36.15 19.18 -14.10
C ALA A 365 35.90 20.65 -13.71
N PRO A 366 36.82 21.33 -13.00
CA PRO A 366 36.71 22.75 -12.73
C PRO A 366 36.49 23.56 -14.01
N ASP A 367 35.62 24.58 -13.96
CA ASP A 367 35.23 25.45 -15.08
C ASP A 367 34.56 24.77 -16.29
N GLN A 368 34.34 23.45 -16.25
CA GLN A 368 33.64 22.73 -17.29
C GLN A 368 32.12 22.89 -17.09
N THR A 369 31.47 23.53 -18.06
CA THR A 369 30.01 23.58 -18.12
C THR A 369 29.45 22.16 -18.32
N PHE A 370 28.39 21.82 -17.59
CA PHE A 370 27.64 20.59 -17.78
C PHE A 370 26.15 20.84 -17.90
N GLN A 371 25.46 19.91 -18.58
CA GLN A 371 24.03 19.96 -18.81
C GLN A 371 23.29 19.03 -17.84
N LEU A 372 22.17 19.52 -17.33
CA LEU A 372 21.20 18.78 -16.56
C LEU A 372 19.84 18.88 -17.26
N ASP A 373 19.36 17.77 -17.78
CA ASP A 373 18.02 17.70 -18.35
C ASP A 373 17.00 17.50 -17.25
N VAL A 374 16.03 18.41 -17.21
CA VAL A 374 14.79 18.29 -16.44
C VAL A 374 13.82 17.51 -17.31
N GLN A 375 13.60 16.26 -16.92
CA GLN A 375 12.73 15.34 -17.63
C GLN A 375 11.42 15.17 -16.86
N VAL A 376 10.34 14.95 -17.59
CA VAL A 376 9.06 14.51 -17.02
C VAL A 376 8.77 13.14 -17.60
N ASP A 377 8.63 12.16 -16.73
CA ASP A 377 8.12 10.84 -17.05
C ASP A 377 6.61 10.86 -16.83
N MET A 378 5.85 10.92 -17.92
CA MET A 378 4.40 10.97 -17.85
C MET A 378 3.85 9.55 -17.90
N ALA A 379 3.07 9.18 -16.88
CA ALA A 379 2.18 8.03 -16.98
C ALA A 379 1.10 8.32 -18.04
N SER A 380 0.21 7.38 -18.30
CA SER A 380 -0.83 7.41 -19.34
C SER A 380 -1.83 8.59 -19.31
N ILE A 381 -1.60 9.61 -18.48
CA ILE A 381 -2.41 10.81 -18.29
C ILE A 381 -1.59 12.04 -18.71
N ALA A 382 -2.22 12.95 -19.45
CA ALA A 382 -1.62 14.20 -19.90
C ALA A 382 -1.39 15.19 -18.74
N ALA A 383 -0.22 15.85 -18.73
CA ALA A 383 0.00 17.04 -17.91
C ALA A 383 -0.24 18.29 -18.76
N ASP A 384 -1.30 19.05 -18.46
CA ASP A 384 -1.61 20.30 -19.15
C ASP A 384 -0.61 21.42 -18.82
N GLN A 385 0.00 21.33 -17.63
CA GLN A 385 1.02 22.26 -17.14
C GLN A 385 2.13 21.52 -16.40
N VAL A 386 3.37 21.99 -16.58
CA VAL A 386 4.55 21.54 -15.87
C VAL A 386 5.04 22.69 -15.00
N GLN A 387 5.23 22.47 -13.71
CA GLN A 387 5.86 23.41 -12.78
C GLN A 387 7.02 22.72 -12.06
N VAL A 388 8.20 23.35 -12.04
CA VAL A 388 9.45 22.81 -11.49
C VAL A 388 10.11 23.87 -10.62
N THR A 389 10.45 23.52 -9.39
CA THR A 389 11.32 24.33 -8.53
C THR A 389 12.58 23.53 -8.18
N LEU A 390 13.75 24.05 -8.57
CA LEU A 390 15.05 23.48 -8.23
C LEU A 390 15.77 24.41 -7.25
N SER A 391 16.53 23.85 -6.33
CA SER A 391 17.47 24.57 -5.47
C SER A 391 18.88 24.01 -5.71
N PHE A 392 19.87 24.88 -5.73
CA PHE A 392 21.28 24.52 -5.86
C PHE A 392 22.08 25.37 -4.87
N ASP A 393 23.27 24.91 -4.48
CA ASP A 393 24.18 25.72 -3.68
C ASP A 393 24.82 26.82 -4.56
N PRO A 394 24.48 28.11 -4.37
CA PRO A 394 24.99 29.19 -5.20
C PRO A 394 26.47 29.51 -4.93
N VAL A 395 27.05 28.98 -3.85
CA VAL A 395 28.50 29.04 -3.59
C VAL A 395 29.24 28.06 -4.49
N MET A 396 28.64 26.90 -4.77
CA MET A 396 29.29 25.81 -5.48
C MET A 396 29.01 25.82 -6.99
N LEU A 397 27.82 26.23 -7.40
CA LEU A 397 27.37 26.18 -8.78
C LEU A 397 26.87 27.54 -9.28
N GLU A 398 27.06 27.77 -10.57
CA GLU A 398 26.46 28.88 -11.32
C GLU A 398 25.60 28.32 -12.44
N VAL A 399 24.39 28.84 -12.61
CA VAL A 399 23.61 28.54 -13.83
C VAL A 399 24.14 29.43 -14.96
N VAL A 400 24.46 28.81 -16.08
CA VAL A 400 25.00 29.46 -17.26
C VAL A 400 24.13 29.19 -18.49
N ASP A 401 24.34 29.95 -19.56
CA ASP A 401 23.79 29.66 -20.88
C ASP A 401 24.69 28.66 -21.63
N ALA A 402 24.31 28.27 -22.86
CA ALA A 402 25.10 27.35 -23.68
C ALA A 402 26.47 27.92 -24.09
N ALA A 403 26.69 29.23 -23.95
CA ALA A 403 27.97 29.88 -24.18
C ALA A 403 28.80 30.04 -22.89
N GLY A 404 28.28 29.61 -21.73
CA GLY A 404 28.96 29.68 -20.44
C GLY A 404 28.84 31.03 -19.71
N ASN A 405 27.95 31.92 -20.14
CA ASN A 405 27.68 33.18 -19.45
C ASN A 405 26.63 32.98 -18.35
N PRO A 406 26.65 33.75 -17.25
CA PRO A 406 25.64 33.66 -16.20
C PRO A 406 24.23 33.82 -16.77
N ALA A 407 23.33 32.89 -16.44
CA ALA A 407 21.97 32.86 -16.98
C ALA A 407 20.92 33.12 -15.90
N THR A 408 19.91 33.92 -16.27
CA THR A 408 18.74 34.23 -15.44
C THR A 408 17.53 33.34 -15.78
N SER A 409 17.70 32.40 -16.71
CA SER A 409 16.68 31.47 -17.19
C SER A 409 17.33 30.16 -17.66
N ILE A 410 16.58 29.07 -17.61
CA ILE A 410 17.00 27.76 -18.16
C ILE A 410 16.48 27.57 -19.60
N MET A 411 16.97 26.59 -20.33
CA MET A 411 16.57 26.38 -21.73
C MET A 411 15.31 25.51 -21.82
N PRO A 412 14.14 26.05 -22.22
CA PRO A 412 12.96 25.24 -22.40
C PRO A 412 13.06 24.38 -23.66
N ASN A 413 12.56 23.16 -23.60
CA ASN A 413 12.39 22.32 -24.79
C ASN A 413 11.06 22.63 -25.46
N MET A 414 11.05 23.64 -26.34
CA MET A 414 9.84 24.10 -27.04
C MET A 414 9.23 23.07 -28.02
N ALA A 415 9.90 21.95 -28.28
CA ALA A 415 9.31 20.82 -29.00
C ALA A 415 8.39 19.97 -28.11
N VAL A 416 8.56 20.06 -26.79
CA VAL A 416 7.78 19.33 -25.78
C VAL A 416 6.81 20.27 -25.06
N VAL A 417 7.22 21.52 -24.77
CA VAL A 417 6.36 22.53 -24.12
C VAL A 417 5.88 23.56 -25.12
N GLY A 418 4.63 23.98 -24.98
CA GLY A 418 3.95 24.90 -25.88
C GLY A 418 4.09 26.38 -25.55
N ALA A 419 4.05 26.70 -24.26
CA ALA A 419 4.21 28.07 -23.79
C ALA A 419 4.86 28.07 -22.41
N VAL A 420 5.92 28.85 -22.21
CA VAL A 420 6.57 28.99 -20.91
C VAL A 420 5.91 30.15 -20.15
N THR A 421 5.37 29.86 -18.96
CA THR A 421 4.70 30.84 -18.10
C THR A 421 5.62 31.39 -17.02
N THR A 422 6.65 30.65 -16.61
CA THR A 422 7.68 31.11 -15.68
C THR A 422 9.01 30.46 -16.02
N ASN A 423 10.10 31.22 -16.01
CA ASN A 423 11.45 30.68 -16.21
C ASN A 423 12.45 31.66 -15.61
N GLN A 424 12.78 31.44 -14.34
CA GLN A 424 13.60 32.34 -13.55
C GLN A 424 14.65 31.57 -12.77
N VAL A 425 15.88 32.06 -12.84
CA VAL A 425 16.99 31.65 -12.01
C VAL A 425 17.30 32.79 -11.05
N ASP A 426 17.08 32.56 -9.77
CA ASP A 426 17.58 33.38 -8.68
C ASP A 426 18.96 32.85 -8.25
N ALA A 427 19.99 33.41 -8.87
CA ALA A 427 21.38 33.03 -8.58
C ALA A 427 21.84 33.42 -7.17
N ALA A 428 21.16 34.37 -6.51
CA ALA A 428 21.52 34.80 -5.16
C ALA A 428 21.04 33.79 -4.12
N THR A 429 19.84 33.25 -4.29
CA THR A 429 19.28 32.23 -3.39
C THR A 429 19.56 30.79 -3.85
N GLY A 430 20.14 30.62 -5.03
CA GLY A 430 20.35 29.30 -5.63
C GLY A 430 19.03 28.62 -5.99
N ARG A 431 18.05 29.35 -6.54
CA ARG A 431 16.71 28.81 -6.85
C ARG A 431 16.39 28.95 -8.33
N ILE A 432 15.77 27.93 -8.92
CA ILE A 432 15.23 27.94 -10.27
C ILE A 432 13.74 27.69 -10.17
N THR A 433 12.92 28.54 -10.79
CA THR A 433 11.48 28.36 -10.91
C THR A 433 11.12 28.32 -12.39
N PHE A 434 10.56 27.21 -12.84
CA PHE A 434 10.16 26.97 -14.22
C PHE A 434 8.71 26.53 -14.27
N SER A 435 7.93 27.05 -15.21
CA SER A 435 6.55 26.67 -15.45
C SER A 435 6.21 26.81 -16.93
N ALA A 436 5.52 25.83 -17.50
CA ALA A 436 5.12 25.82 -18.90
C ALA A 436 3.81 25.06 -19.13
N MET A 437 3.05 25.47 -20.14
CA MET A 437 1.91 24.74 -20.72
C MET A 437 2.39 23.88 -21.88
N GLN A 438 1.83 22.68 -22.07
CA GLN A 438 2.14 21.84 -23.24
C GLN A 438 1.26 22.25 -24.45
N SER A 439 1.82 22.37 -25.66
CA SER A 439 1.11 23.05 -26.78
C SER A 439 0.00 22.21 -27.40
N THR A 440 0.22 20.94 -27.73
CA THR A 440 -0.76 20.01 -28.29
C THR A 440 -0.03 18.72 -28.69
N TYR A 441 -0.66 17.59 -28.39
CA TYR A 441 -0.22 16.20 -28.52
C TYR A 441 0.14 15.74 -29.97
N PRO A 442 1.05 14.77 -30.17
CA PRO A 442 0.73 13.34 -29.95
C PRO A 442 1.44 12.70 -28.75
N HIS A 443 0.83 11.62 -28.25
CA HIS A 443 1.12 11.06 -26.93
C HIS A 443 2.49 10.39 -26.91
N VAL A 444 3.47 11.02 -26.26
CA VAL A 444 4.68 10.32 -25.86
C VAL A 444 4.39 9.69 -24.50
N THR A 445 4.12 8.38 -24.50
CA THR A 445 4.27 7.55 -23.31
C THR A 445 5.76 7.40 -23.03
N GLY A 446 6.24 7.78 -21.85
CA GLY A 446 7.64 7.71 -21.45
C GLY A 446 8.24 9.04 -20.98
N SER A 447 9.58 9.08 -20.84
CA SER A 447 10.31 10.27 -20.39
C SER A 447 10.54 11.29 -21.51
N ALA A 448 10.25 12.57 -21.24
CA ALA A 448 10.53 13.68 -22.14
C ALA A 448 11.27 14.81 -21.41
N THR A 449 12.33 15.35 -22.02
CA THR A 449 13.03 16.55 -21.51
C THR A 449 12.16 17.78 -21.73
N VAL A 450 11.76 18.47 -20.66
CA VAL A 450 10.95 19.70 -20.71
C VAL A 450 11.80 20.96 -20.67
N ALA A 451 12.98 20.89 -20.04
CA ALA A 451 13.97 21.96 -20.01
C ALA A 451 15.37 21.40 -19.72
N SER A 452 16.40 22.15 -20.10
CA SER A 452 17.79 21.85 -19.80
C SER A 452 18.41 23.01 -19.01
N VAL A 453 19.15 22.67 -17.96
CA VAL A 453 19.89 23.61 -17.12
C VAL A 453 21.37 23.40 -17.39
N TYR A 454 22.10 24.47 -17.68
CA TYR A 454 23.56 24.40 -17.77
C TYR A 454 24.16 24.96 -16.49
N PHE A 455 25.07 24.21 -15.89
CA PHE A 455 25.76 24.60 -14.68
C PHE A 455 27.27 24.71 -14.94
N ARG A 456 27.91 25.65 -14.25
CA ARG A 456 29.37 25.75 -14.13
C ARG A 456 29.76 25.64 -12.65
N PRO A 457 30.69 24.74 -12.27
CA PRO A 457 31.27 24.74 -10.93
C PRO A 457 32.07 26.01 -10.67
N LYS A 458 31.88 26.65 -9.51
CA LYS A 458 32.62 27.88 -9.10
C LYS A 458 33.88 27.58 -8.29
N VAL A 459 34.02 26.37 -7.77
CA VAL A 459 35.11 25.98 -6.86
C VAL A 459 35.77 24.72 -7.39
N ALA A 460 37.11 24.69 -7.39
CA ALA A 460 37.88 23.50 -7.73
C ALA A 460 37.83 22.51 -6.56
N VAL A 461 37.01 21.47 -6.69
CA VAL A 461 36.97 20.33 -5.78
C VAL A 461 37.30 19.10 -6.62
N GLY A 462 38.02 18.10 -6.08
CA GLY A 462 38.60 16.94 -6.78
C GLY A 462 37.69 16.16 -7.74
N GLN A 463 37.48 14.84 -7.57
CA GLN A 463 36.46 14.16 -8.37
C GLN A 463 35.07 14.62 -7.90
N THR A 464 34.58 15.74 -8.44
CA THR A 464 33.28 16.31 -8.12
C THR A 464 32.20 15.41 -8.73
N GLN A 465 31.53 14.62 -7.88
CA GLN A 465 30.26 13.99 -8.23
C GLN A 465 29.14 14.95 -7.85
N VAL A 466 28.35 15.39 -8.82
CA VAL A 466 27.07 16.05 -8.54
C VAL A 466 26.07 14.94 -8.23
N GLN A 467 25.56 14.89 -6.99
CA GLN A 467 24.56 13.92 -6.56
C GLN A 467 23.22 14.62 -6.35
N PHE A 468 22.19 14.14 -7.05
CA PHE A 468 20.82 14.67 -6.91
C PHE A 468 20.11 13.90 -5.80
N VAL A 469 19.72 14.62 -4.74
CA VAL A 469 19.00 14.04 -3.60
C VAL A 469 17.55 14.51 -3.65
N ARG A 470 16.63 13.55 -3.78
CA ARG A 470 15.19 13.78 -3.58
C ARG A 470 14.94 13.89 -2.08
N ASP A 471 14.30 14.97 -1.62
CA ASP A 471 13.83 15.03 -0.23
C ASP A 471 12.66 14.03 -0.09
N ALA A 472 12.98 12.80 0.32
CA ALA A 472 12.01 11.72 0.50
C ALA A 472 11.16 11.88 1.77
N GLY A 473 11.19 13.04 2.43
CA GLY A 473 10.69 13.22 3.80
C GLY A 473 9.34 13.90 3.97
N THR A 474 8.76 14.56 2.96
CA THR A 474 7.50 15.30 3.17
C THR A 474 6.55 15.24 1.98
N ASN A 475 5.49 14.46 2.13
CA ASN A 475 4.24 14.62 1.37
C ASN A 475 3.48 15.89 1.82
N SER A 476 4.15 17.05 1.86
CA SER A 476 3.51 18.31 2.21
C SER A 476 3.73 19.35 1.12
N ASP A 477 2.64 19.68 0.43
CA ASP A 477 2.46 21.00 -0.14
C ASP A 477 2.80 22.05 0.93
N LEU A 478 3.64 23.02 0.56
CA LEU A 478 4.16 24.14 1.35
C LEU A 478 5.23 23.80 2.40
N TRP A 479 6.46 24.26 2.17
CA TRP A 479 7.34 24.66 3.27
C TRP A 479 7.94 26.06 3.09
N ARG A 480 7.74 26.88 4.13
CA ARG A 480 8.44 28.13 4.39
C ARG A 480 9.70 27.81 5.20
N GLY A 481 10.85 28.26 4.70
CA GLY A 481 11.89 28.90 5.50
C GLY A 481 12.63 28.09 6.58
N THR A 482 13.91 27.88 6.27
CA THR A 482 15.11 27.86 7.15
C THR A 482 15.61 26.53 7.75
N THR A 483 16.66 26.03 7.05
CA THR A 483 17.80 25.20 7.48
C THR A 483 17.59 23.73 7.85
N PRO A 484 18.40 22.84 7.25
CA PRO A 484 18.90 21.67 7.96
C PRO A 484 20.43 21.55 7.95
N LEU A 485 20.91 21.04 9.07
CA LEU A 485 22.29 20.69 9.40
C LEU A 485 22.87 19.58 8.51
N THR A 486 24.19 19.71 8.38
CA THR A 486 25.22 18.87 7.78
C THR A 486 25.46 17.54 8.50
N THR A 487 25.94 16.54 7.76
CA THR A 487 27.22 15.86 8.05
C THR A 487 27.82 15.21 6.78
N THR A 488 28.97 15.77 6.35
CA THR A 488 30.18 15.19 5.68
C THR A 488 29.98 14.25 4.48
N LEU A 489 30.48 14.48 3.26
CA LEU A 489 31.74 15.07 2.74
C LEU A 489 31.45 16.02 1.56
N GLU A 490 32.30 17.03 1.34
CA GLU A 490 32.10 18.13 0.36
C GLU A 490 31.83 17.66 -1.08
N ALA A 491 30.56 17.74 -1.49
CA ALA A 491 30.10 17.66 -2.88
C ALA A 491 29.03 18.74 -3.10
N ALA A 492 29.04 19.39 -4.27
CA ALA A 492 28.00 20.34 -4.64
C ALA A 492 26.63 19.63 -4.68
N THR A 493 25.69 20.04 -3.83
CA THR A 493 24.35 19.40 -3.74
C THR A 493 23.31 20.27 -4.45
N VAL A 494 22.56 19.68 -5.39
CA VAL A 494 21.34 20.27 -5.98
C VAL A 494 20.14 19.59 -5.32
N ARG A 495 19.28 20.36 -4.63
CA ARG A 495 18.08 19.89 -3.91
C ARG A 495 16.82 20.28 -4.68
N ILE A 496 15.88 19.36 -4.84
CA ILE A 496 14.62 19.61 -5.56
C ILE A 496 13.49 19.80 -4.55
N VAL A 497 12.70 20.86 -4.72
CA VAL A 497 11.46 21.07 -3.96
C VAL A 497 10.30 21.00 -4.94
N GLU A 498 9.49 19.95 -4.85
CA GLU A 498 8.31 19.78 -5.70
C GLU A 498 7.16 20.64 -5.15
N HIS A 499 6.59 21.51 -5.98
CA HIS A 499 5.36 22.24 -5.66
C HIS A 499 4.27 21.78 -6.63
N ARG A 500 3.17 21.22 -6.12
CA ARG A 500 2.06 20.70 -6.93
C ARG A 500 0.87 21.65 -6.84
N THR A 501 0.34 22.07 -7.99
CA THR A 501 -1.00 22.66 -8.07
C THR A 501 -1.76 21.95 -9.18
N TYR A 502 -2.70 21.06 -8.82
CA TYR A 502 -3.69 20.53 -9.75
C TYR A 502 -4.77 21.60 -9.92
N LEU A 503 -4.85 22.23 -11.10
CA LEU A 503 -6.05 22.95 -11.49
C LEU A 503 -6.90 21.99 -12.35
N PRO A 504 -8.17 21.73 -11.98
CA PRO A 504 -9.05 20.95 -12.84
C PRO A 504 -9.23 21.66 -14.19
N PRO A 505 -9.62 20.93 -15.26
CA PRO A 505 -9.94 21.53 -16.54
C PRO A 505 -10.98 22.63 -16.33
N ILE A 506 -10.62 23.86 -16.68
CA ILE A 506 -11.57 24.96 -16.78
C ILE A 506 -12.42 24.65 -18.01
N PHE A 507 -13.62 24.12 -17.79
CA PHE A 507 -14.64 24.12 -18.84
C PHE A 507 -15.00 25.58 -19.14
N GLN A 508 -14.66 26.02 -20.35
CA GLN A 508 -15.21 27.25 -20.94
C GLN A 508 -16.59 26.98 -21.52
#